data_AF-A0A512TLI9-F1
#
_entry.id   AF-A0A512TLI9-F1
#
_cell.length_a   1.000
_cell.length_b   1.000
_cell.length_c   1.000
_cell.angle_alpha   90.00
_cell.angle_beta   90.00
_cell.angle_gamma   90.00
#
_symmetry.space_group_name_H-M   'P 1'
#
loop_
_entity.id
_entity.type
_entity.pdbx_description
1 polymer ?
#
loop_
_entity_poly.entity_id
_entity_poly.type
_entity_poly.pdbx_seq_one_letter_code
_entity_poly.pdbx_strand_id
1 'polypeptide(L)' 'MNELDQLRKENAELKDEISRLKNRGAGRHNKFNAYQISNMKNARHKGLTYKQIAEIYNCSTSLIHKLINEK' A
#
# COMPACT_ATOMS: atom_id res chain seq x y z
N MET A 1 22.81 -7.52 -38.32
CA MET A 1 22.77 -6.80 -37.03
C MET A 1 23.95 -7.30 -36.23
N ASN A 2 24.82 -6.42 -35.74
CA ASN A 2 26.04 -6.83 -35.03
C ASN A 2 25.65 -7.52 -33.70
N GLU A 3 26.43 -8.50 -33.25
CA GLU A 3 26.25 -9.16 -31.95
C GLU A 3 26.22 -8.12 -30.81
N LEU A 4 27.05 -7.08 -30.92
CA LEU A 4 27.05 -5.96 -29.98
C LEU A 4 25.70 -5.21 -29.96
N ASP A 5 25.04 -5.07 -31.11
CA ASP A 5 23.74 -4.38 -31.20
C ASP A 5 22.63 -5.25 -30.59
N GLN A 6 22.71 -6.58 -30.78
CA GLN A 6 21.77 -7.53 -30.18
C GLN A 6 21.90 -7.53 -28.65
N LEU A 7 23.12 -7.60 -28.12
CA LEU A 7 23.37 -7.56 -26.68
C LEU A 7 22.95 -6.22 -26.06
N ARG A 8 23.11 -5.11 -26.78
CA ARG A 8 22.63 -3.79 -26.31
C ARG A 8 21.12 -3.72 -26.25
N LYS A 9 20.42 -4.27 -27.26
CA LYS A 9 18.97 -4.33 -27.28
C LYS A 9 18.43 -5.20 -26.14
N GLU A 10 18.96 -6.41 -25.96
CA GLU A 10 18.57 -7.31 -24.89
C GLU A 10 18.81 -6.67 -23.50
N ASN A 11 19.94 -6.00 -23.31
CA ASN A 11 20.21 -5.28 -22.05
C ASN A 11 19.21 -4.15 -21.78
N ALA A 12 18.75 -3.44 -22.81
CA ALA A 12 17.74 -2.40 -22.63
C ALA A 12 16.40 -3.01 -22.22
N GLU A 13 15.96 -4.08 -22.88
CA GLU A 13 14.71 -4.79 -22.60
C GLU A 13 14.71 -5.39 -21.17
N LEU A 14 15.83 -6.00 -20.75
CA LEU A 14 15.97 -6.55 -19.39
C LEU A 14 15.93 -5.47 -18.31
N LYS A 15 16.52 -4.29 -18.56
CA LYS A 15 16.47 -3.17 -17.60
C LYS A 15 15.04 -2.66 -17.42
N ASP A 16 14.28 -2.55 -18.51
CA ASP A 16 12.88 -2.15 -18.46
C ASP A 16 12.03 -3.18 -17.71
N GLU A 17 12.24 -4.46 -17.96
CA GLU A 17 11.56 -5.55 -17.26
C GLU A 17 11.87 -5.55 -15.75
N ILE A 18 13.14 -5.34 -15.37
CA ILE A 18 13.52 -5.18 -13.96
C ILE A 18 12.82 -3.98 -13.32
N SER A 19 12.74 -2.85 -14.03
CA SER A 19 12.04 -1.66 -13.54
C SER A 19 10.56 -1.94 -13.32
N ARG A 20 9.89 -2.60 -14.28
CA ARG A 20 8.50 -3.03 -14.17
C ARG A 20 8.28 -3.96 -12.98
N LEU A 21 9.14 -4.97 -12.82
CA LEU A 21 9.04 -5.95 -11.73
C LEU A 21 9.28 -5.33 -10.34
N LYS A 22 10.16 -4.33 -10.24
CA LYS A 22 10.36 -3.57 -8.99
C LYS A 22 9.14 -2.71 -8.65
N ASN A 23 8.52 -2.10 -9.66
CA ASN A 23 7.42 -1.17 -9.49
C ASN A 23 6.02 -1.80 -9.60
N ARG A 24 5.92 -3.13 -9.77
CA ARG A 24 4.63 -3.85 -9.89
C ARG A 24 3.73 -3.80 -8.67
N GLY A 25 4.19 -3.22 -7.56
CA GLY A 25 3.44 -3.17 -6.30
C GLY A 25 3.32 -4.54 -5.65
N ALA A 26 4.44 -5.16 -5.29
CA ALA A 26 4.42 -6.42 -4.53
C ALA A 26 4.00 -6.15 -3.07
N GLY A 27 3.00 -6.89 -2.58
CA GLY A 27 2.57 -6.84 -1.18
C GLY A 27 1.06 -6.66 -1.01
N ARG A 28 0.63 -6.53 0.25
CA ARG A 28 -0.77 -6.25 0.58
C ARG A 28 -1.01 -4.75 0.47
N HIS A 29 -1.86 -4.32 -0.46
CA HIS A 29 -2.28 -2.93 -0.53
C HIS A 29 -2.97 -2.51 0.78
N ASN A 30 -2.74 -1.25 1.18
CA ASN A 30 -3.42 -0.67 2.32
C ASN A 30 -4.94 -0.71 2.09
N LYS A 31 -5.68 -1.29 3.03
CA LYS A 31 -7.15 -1.39 2.94
C LYS A 31 -7.83 -0.02 2.95
N PHE A 32 -7.19 0.98 3.56
CA PHE A 32 -7.73 2.31 3.74
C PHE A 32 -6.75 3.39 3.29
N ASN A 33 -7.27 4.47 2.73
CA ASN A 33 -6.48 5.64 2.33
C ASN A 33 -6.26 6.61 3.52
N ALA A 34 -5.39 7.61 3.32
CA ALA A 34 -5.05 8.58 4.36
C ALA A 34 -6.26 9.36 4.91
N TYR A 35 -7.23 9.68 4.05
CA TYR A 35 -8.45 10.38 4.45
C TYR A 35 -9.33 9.51 5.37
N GLN A 36 -9.50 8.24 5.04
CA GLN A 36 -10.23 7.29 5.88
C GLN A 36 -9.53 7.08 7.23
N ILE A 37 -8.20 6.98 7.24
CA ILE A 37 -7.42 6.86 8.49
C ILE A 37 -7.57 8.13 9.35
N SER A 38 -7.56 9.31 8.73
CA SER A 38 -7.84 10.58 9.42
C SER A 38 -9.23 10.58 10.07
N ASN A 39 -10.24 10.10 9.35
CA ASN A 39 -11.60 9.96 9.88
C ASN A 39 -11.68 8.98 11.06
N MET A 40 -10.93 7.87 11.02
CA MET A 40 -10.83 6.94 12.16
C MET A 40 -10.20 7.61 13.39
N LYS A 41 -9.12 8.39 13.20
CA LYS A 41 -8.47 9.16 14.28
C LYS A 41 -9.43 10.19 14.88
N ASN A 42 -10.17 10.92 14.04
CA ASN A 42 -11.20 11.88 14.46
C ASN A 42 -12.36 11.19 15.21
N ALA A 43 -12.83 10.04 14.74
CA ALA A 43 -13.87 9.27 15.41
C ALA A 43 -13.42 8.82 16.81
N ARG A 44 -12.17 8.39 16.96
CA ARG A 44 -11.60 8.03 18.26
C ARG A 44 -11.52 9.24 19.19
N HIS A 45 -11.14 10.41 18.67
CA HIS A 45 -11.10 11.67 19.43
C HIS A 45 -12.50 12.10 19.89
N LYS A 46 -13.54 11.86 19.08
CA LYS A 46 -14.96 12.07 19.43
C LYS A 46 -15.52 11.07 20.45
N GLY A 47 -14.71 10.10 20.90
CA GLY A 47 -15.10 9.15 21.94
C GLY A 47 -15.62 7.80 21.45
N LEU A 48 -15.62 7.53 20.13
CA LEU A 48 -15.98 6.19 19.64
C LEU A 48 -14.92 5.16 20.05
N THR A 49 -15.38 3.96 20.39
CA THR A 49 -14.49 2.84 20.72
C THR A 49 -13.87 2.23 19.47
N TYR A 50 -12.72 1.56 19.61
CA TYR A 50 -12.10 0.83 18.50
C TYR A 50 -13.04 -0.22 17.89
N LYS A 51 -13.93 -0.82 18.70
CA LYS A 51 -14.95 -1.77 18.23
C LYS A 51 -15.99 -1.12 17.34
N GLN A 52 -16.55 0.01 17.75
CA GLN A 52 -17.53 0.75 16.93
C GLN A 52 -16.92 1.23 15.61
N ILE A 53 -15.67 1.72 15.64
CA ILE A 53 -14.97 2.14 14.42
C ILE A 53 -14.71 0.92 13.51
N ALA A 54 -14.31 -0.21 14.08
CA ALA A 54 -14.10 -1.45 13.34
C ALA A 54 -15.37 -1.95 12.64
N GLU A 55 -16.52 -1.83 13.31
CA GLU A 55 -17.85 -2.14 12.73
C GLU A 55 -18.20 -1.18 11.58
N ILE A 56 -18.01 0.13 11.75
CA ILE A 56 -18.26 1.15 10.70
C ILE A 56 -17.44 0.86 9.43
N TYR A 57 -16.18 0.45 9.59
CA TYR A 57 -15.25 0.22 8.47
C TYR A 57 -15.13 -1.26 8.07
N ASN A 58 -15.98 -2.13 8.64
CA ASN A 58 -16.01 -3.57 8.41
C ASN A 58 -14.60 -4.21 8.41
N CYS A 59 -13.89 -4.04 9.52
CA CYS A 59 -12.55 -4.58 9.71
C CYS A 59 -12.28 -5.00 11.15
N SER A 60 -11.09 -5.53 11.43
CA SER A 60 -10.76 -5.97 12.80
C SER A 60 -10.43 -4.79 13.71
N THR A 61 -10.74 -4.95 14.98
CA THR A 61 -10.35 -4.00 16.05
C THR A 61 -8.85 -3.78 16.10
N SER A 62 -8.05 -4.84 15.92
CA SER A 62 -6.57 -4.75 15.87
C SER A 62 -6.08 -3.89 14.70
N LEU A 63 -6.74 -3.97 13.54
CA LEU A 63 -6.38 -3.12 12.40
C LEU A 63 -6.67 -1.65 12.69
N ILE A 64 -7.84 -1.34 13.27
CA ILE A 64 -8.16 0.03 13.70
C ILE A 64 -7.16 0.54 14.74
N HIS A 65 -6.84 -0.27 15.75
CA HIS A 65 -5.86 0.09 16.77
C HIS A 65 -4.50 0.43 16.14
N LYS A 66 -4.04 -0.41 15.20
CA LYS A 66 -2.81 -0.17 14.44
C LYS A 66 -2.90 1.17 13.67
N LEU A 67 -3.91 1.36 12.84
CA LEU A 67 -4.05 2.54 11.97
C LEU A 67 -4.13 3.87 12.75
N ILE A 68 -4.71 3.85 13.95
CA ILE A 68 -4.85 5.05 14.77
C ILE A 68 -3.54 5.38 15.51
N ASN A 69 -2.79 4.36 15.95
CA ASN A 69 -1.63 4.54 16.83
C ASN A 69 -0.27 4.45 16.11
N GLU A 70 -0.22 3.99 14.86
CA GLU A 70 1.00 3.96 14.05
C GLU A 70 1.43 5.40 13.68
N LYS A 71 2.73 5.70 13.84
CA LYS A 71 3.34 7.02 13.59
C LYS A 71 3.58 7.24 12.10
#